data_AF-A0AAV9U249-F1
#
_entry.id   AF-A0AAV9U249-F1
#
_cell.length_a   1.000
_cell.length_b   1.000
_cell.length_c   1.000
_cell.angle_alpha   90.00
_cell.angle_beta   90.00
_cell.angle_gamma   90.00
#
_symmetry.space_group_name_H-M   'P 1'
#
loop_
_entity.id
_entity.type
_entity.pdbx_description
1 polymer ?
#
loop_
_entity_poly.entity_id
_entity_poly.type
_entity_poly.pdbx_seq_one_letter_code
_entity_poly.pdbx_strand_id
1 'polypeptide(L)'
;MAAPQATSAYATLAKTLHPRLIRFFKRWPPGTADTPKLNPFTSTVNPATGKWQDPIYSLRRQADLCKLARKYGVETLLPPTVKSSMAREQRAQEVKKVTAKKVKGHIWERQLMQKVEKRKQAMLNMPKMIKEWKLKGHGRGWKAWPK
;
A
#
# COMPACT_ATOMS: atom_id res chain seq x y z
N MET A 1 -45.37 -8.10 25.95
CA MET A 1 -44.28 -8.55 26.85
C MET A 1 -43.80 -9.94 26.41
N ALA A 2 -42.89 -10.03 25.44
CA ALA A 2 -42.39 -11.30 24.86
C ALA A 2 -40.84 -11.37 24.80
N ALA A 3 -40.16 -10.63 25.68
CA ALA A 3 -38.70 -10.51 25.69
C ALA A 3 -37.88 -11.69 26.29
N PRO A 4 -38.36 -12.49 27.27
CA PRO A 4 -37.46 -13.42 27.98
C PRO A 4 -37.10 -14.68 27.17
N GLN A 5 -37.92 -15.07 26.18
CA GLN A 5 -37.61 -16.21 25.30
C GLN A 5 -36.55 -15.87 24.25
N ALA A 6 -36.47 -14.59 23.85
CA ALA A 6 -35.48 -14.14 22.87
C ALA A 6 -34.07 -14.10 23.48
N THR A 7 -33.94 -13.67 24.74
CA THR A 7 -32.63 -13.57 25.42
C THR A 7 -31.96 -14.93 25.62
N SER A 8 -32.72 -15.97 25.96
CA SER A 8 -32.22 -17.35 26.07
C SER A 8 -31.77 -17.90 24.71
N ALA A 9 -32.56 -17.67 23.65
CA ALA A 9 -32.21 -18.05 22.28
C ALA A 9 -30.91 -17.37 21.80
N TYR A 10 -30.76 -16.05 21.99
CA TYR A 10 -29.52 -15.37 21.63
C TYR A 10 -28.30 -15.86 22.43
N ALA A 11 -28.49 -16.19 23.72
CA ALA A 11 -27.43 -16.78 24.52
C ALA A 11 -27.01 -18.17 24.00
N THR A 12 -27.95 -18.98 23.49
CA THR A 12 -27.61 -20.25 22.83
C THR A 12 -26.86 -20.04 21.53
N LEU A 13 -27.27 -19.07 20.69
CA LEU A 13 -26.57 -18.72 19.45
C LEU A 13 -25.14 -18.22 19.72
N ALA A 14 -24.95 -17.39 20.74
CA ALA A 14 -23.60 -16.94 21.12
C ALA A 14 -22.68 -18.11 21.51
N LYS A 15 -23.23 -19.19 22.08
CA LYS A 15 -22.45 -20.40 22.42
C LYS A 15 -22.06 -21.22 21.19
N THR A 16 -22.74 -21.09 20.05
CA THR A 16 -22.39 -21.80 18.80
C THR A 16 -21.27 -21.13 18.01
N LEU A 17 -20.73 -20.00 18.47
CA LEU A 17 -19.59 -19.31 17.86
C LEU A 17 -18.32 -20.17 17.90
N HIS A 18 -17.39 -19.90 16.98
CA HIS A 18 -16.10 -20.60 16.96
C HIS A 18 -15.32 -20.37 18.28
N PRO A 19 -14.66 -21.40 18.88
CA PRO A 19 -14.03 -21.29 20.20
C PRO A 19 -12.95 -20.20 20.29
N ARG A 20 -12.25 -19.90 19.18
CA ARG A 20 -11.30 -18.76 19.15
C ARG A 20 -11.98 -17.41 19.31
N LEU A 21 -13.18 -17.22 18.73
CA LEU A 21 -13.96 -16.00 18.90
C LEU A 21 -14.52 -15.91 20.32
N ILE A 22 -15.02 -17.02 20.87
CA ILE A 22 -15.50 -17.07 22.26
C ILE A 22 -14.37 -16.68 23.24
N ARG A 23 -13.16 -17.26 23.07
CA ARG A 23 -11.99 -16.90 23.88
C ARG A 23 -11.58 -15.44 23.72
N PHE A 24 -11.67 -14.90 22.51
CA PHE A 24 -11.39 -13.50 22.24
C PHE A 24 -12.38 -12.60 22.99
N PHE A 25 -13.69 -12.79 22.80
CA PHE A 25 -14.72 -11.98 23.44
C PHE A 25 -14.78 -12.15 24.96
N LYS A 26 -14.37 -13.32 25.50
CA LYS A 26 -14.20 -13.51 26.94
C LYS A 26 -13.12 -12.59 27.53
N ARG A 27 -12.05 -12.34 26.79
CA ARG A 27 -10.92 -11.49 27.22
C ARG A 27 -11.14 -10.02 26.84
N TRP A 28 -11.77 -9.78 25.71
CA TRP A 28 -12.00 -8.47 25.10
C TRP A 28 -13.49 -8.35 24.76
N PRO A 29 -14.34 -8.00 25.75
CA PRO A 29 -15.76 -7.80 25.48
C PRO A 29 -15.95 -6.61 24.52
N PRO A 30 -17.01 -6.65 23.68
CA PRO A 30 -17.30 -5.57 22.73
C PRO A 30 -17.53 -4.24 23.47
N GLY A 31 -17.06 -3.13 22.89
CA GLY A 31 -17.15 -1.79 23.47
C GLY A 31 -16.04 -1.42 24.46
N THR A 32 -15.22 -2.38 24.90
CA THR A 32 -14.08 -2.07 25.78
C THR A 32 -12.84 -1.63 24.99
N ALA A 33 -12.62 -2.20 23.81
CA ALA A 33 -11.36 -2.07 23.07
C ALA A 33 -11.42 -1.05 21.91
N ASP A 34 -12.26 -0.02 22.04
CA ASP A 34 -12.49 0.96 20.98
C ASP A 34 -11.38 2.03 20.91
N THR A 35 -10.73 2.30 22.05
CA THR A 35 -9.60 3.25 22.09
C THR A 35 -8.28 2.59 21.63
N PRO A 36 -7.40 3.29 20.88
CA PRO A 36 -6.15 2.71 20.39
C PRO A 36 -5.20 2.20 21.48
N LYS A 37 -5.29 2.72 22.71
CA LYS A 37 -4.46 2.30 23.84
C LYS A 37 -4.94 0.97 24.44
N LEU A 38 -6.25 0.71 24.38
CA LEU A 38 -6.88 -0.49 24.94
C LEU A 38 -7.12 -1.58 23.88
N ASN A 39 -7.01 -1.22 22.60
CA ASN A 39 -7.21 -2.13 21.49
C ASN A 39 -6.07 -3.16 21.39
N PRO A 40 -6.37 -4.47 21.44
CA PRO A 40 -5.36 -5.52 21.38
C PRO A 40 -4.75 -5.72 19.96
N PHE A 41 -5.26 -5.00 18.95
CA PHE A 41 -4.82 -5.05 17.56
C PHE A 41 -3.84 -3.93 17.20
N THR A 42 -3.71 -2.90 18.03
CA THR A 42 -2.81 -1.76 17.82
C THR A 42 -1.54 -1.91 18.65
N SER A 43 -0.43 -1.38 18.13
CA SER A 43 0.81 -1.24 18.90
C SER A 43 0.65 -0.12 19.92
N THR A 44 1.19 -0.32 21.12
CA THR A 44 1.18 0.67 22.19
C THR A 44 2.59 1.10 22.53
N VAL A 45 2.76 2.29 23.10
CA VAL A 45 4.07 2.76 23.60
C VAL A 45 4.14 2.44 25.09
N ASN A 46 5.25 1.84 25.52
CA ASN A 46 5.52 1.67 26.96
C ASN A 46 5.81 3.05 27.58
N PRO A 47 5.02 3.53 28.56
CA PRO A 47 5.19 4.86 29.12
C PRO A 47 6.52 5.06 29.86
N ALA A 48 7.09 4.00 30.44
CA ALA A 48 8.34 4.09 31.20
C ALA A 48 9.58 4.13 30.29
N THR A 49 9.57 3.35 29.20
CA THR A 49 10.75 3.20 28.32
C THR A 49 10.64 3.93 26.99
N GLY A 50 9.47 4.46 26.64
CA GLY A 50 9.19 5.10 25.34
C GLY A 50 9.26 4.16 24.13
N LYS A 51 9.43 2.85 24.34
CA LYS A 51 9.56 1.86 23.26
C LYS A 51 8.18 1.40 22.79
N TRP A 52 8.03 1.24 21.48
CA TRP A 52 6.85 0.62 20.88
C TRP A 52 6.80 -0.87 21.21
N GLN A 53 5.62 -1.33 21.62
CA GLN A 53 5.31 -2.74 21.84
C GLN A 53 4.45 -3.26 20.71
N ASP A 54 4.73 -4.49 20.30
CA ASP A 54 3.93 -5.19 19.30
C ASP A 54 2.49 -5.39 19.79
N PRO A 55 1.51 -5.40 18.88
CA PRO A 55 0.13 -5.69 19.24
C PRO A 55 0.00 -7.11 19.80
N ILE A 56 -0.89 -7.29 20.78
CA ILE A 56 -1.17 -8.59 21.43
C ILE A 56 -1.55 -9.65 20.38
N TYR A 57 -2.24 -9.24 19.32
CA TYR A 57 -2.49 -10.06 18.14
C TYR A 57 -1.76 -9.49 16.93
N SER A 58 -0.87 -10.28 16.33
CA SER A 58 -0.20 -9.94 15.08
C SER A 58 -1.20 -9.78 13.92
N LEU A 59 -0.82 -9.04 12.88
CA LEU A 59 -1.67 -8.79 11.70
C LEU A 59 -2.22 -10.07 11.05
N ARG A 60 -1.48 -11.18 11.12
CA ARG A 60 -1.94 -12.50 10.66
C ARG A 60 -3.10 -13.01 11.53
N ARG A 61 -2.94 -12.98 12.86
CA ARG A 61 -3.97 -13.41 13.82
C ARG A 61 -5.20 -12.50 13.78
N GLN A 62 -5.01 -11.20 13.58
CA GLN A 62 -6.10 -10.24 13.36
C GLN A 62 -6.93 -10.64 12.12
N ALA A 63 -6.26 -10.96 11.00
CA ALA A 63 -6.94 -11.39 9.79
C ALA A 63 -7.70 -12.72 9.99
N ASP A 64 -7.13 -13.67 10.71
CA ASP A 64 -7.81 -14.93 11.05
C ASP A 64 -9.08 -14.68 11.88
N LEU A 65 -9.01 -13.78 12.88
CA LEU A 65 -10.18 -13.37 13.67
C LEU A 65 -11.22 -12.65 12.82
N CYS A 66 -10.82 -11.71 11.95
CA CYS A 66 -11.74 -11.00 11.06
C CYS A 66 -12.43 -11.95 10.07
N LYS A 67 -11.70 -12.91 9.49
CA LYS A 67 -12.27 -13.94 8.61
C LYS A 67 -13.31 -14.80 9.33
N LEU A 68 -13.00 -15.24 10.55
CA LEU A 68 -13.93 -15.99 11.37
C LEU A 68 -15.15 -15.14 11.72
N ALA A 69 -14.95 -13.92 12.21
CA ALA A 69 -16.03 -13.02 12.60
C ALA A 69 -16.96 -12.71 11.42
N ARG A 70 -16.42 -12.52 10.22
CA ARG A 70 -17.20 -12.37 8.99
C ARG A 70 -18.06 -13.59 8.68
N LYS A 71 -17.52 -14.81 8.83
CA LYS A 71 -18.26 -16.05 8.62
C LYS A 71 -19.47 -16.17 9.55
N TYR A 72 -19.35 -15.67 10.78
CA TYR A 72 -20.43 -15.68 11.79
C TYR A 72 -21.22 -14.36 11.87
N GLY A 73 -20.95 -13.38 11.00
CA GLY A 73 -21.64 -12.08 11.00
C GLY A 73 -21.34 -11.16 12.20
N VAL A 74 -20.28 -11.41 12.96
CA VAL A 74 -19.91 -10.65 14.19
C VAL A 74 -18.70 -9.73 13.99
N GLU A 75 -18.43 -9.32 12.75
CA GLU A 75 -17.26 -8.47 12.42
C GLU A 75 -17.34 -7.08 13.06
N THR A 76 -18.54 -6.53 13.25
CA THR A 76 -18.79 -5.22 13.88
C THR A 76 -18.49 -5.19 15.38
N LEU A 77 -18.48 -6.36 16.04
CA LEU A 77 -18.18 -6.48 17.47
C LEU A 77 -16.68 -6.54 17.76
N LEU A 78 -15.84 -6.69 16.73
CA LEU A 78 -14.39 -6.67 16.88
C LEU A 78 -13.86 -5.23 17.00
N PRO A 79 -12.76 -5.02 17.73
CA PRO A 79 -12.06 -3.74 17.74
C PRO A 79 -11.67 -3.30 16.33
N PRO A 80 -11.58 -1.98 16.07
CA PRO A 80 -11.20 -1.47 14.76
C PRO A 80 -9.81 -1.99 14.36
N THR A 81 -9.68 -2.50 13.14
CA THR A 81 -8.44 -3.04 12.58
C THR A 81 -8.35 -2.79 11.08
N VAL A 82 -7.13 -2.62 10.57
CA VAL A 82 -6.80 -2.54 9.14
C VAL A 82 -7.17 -3.81 8.35
N LYS A 83 -7.50 -4.91 9.04
CA LYS A 83 -7.91 -6.18 8.43
C LYS A 83 -9.43 -6.35 8.30
N SER A 84 -10.23 -5.42 8.84
CA SER A 84 -11.69 -5.43 8.68
C SER A 84 -12.10 -5.22 7.22
N SER A 85 -13.28 -5.68 6.84
CA SER A 85 -13.81 -5.51 5.47
C SER A 85 -13.93 -4.04 5.12
N MET A 86 -14.54 -3.25 6.00
CA MET A 86 -14.72 -1.81 5.83
C MET A 86 -13.38 -1.09 5.60
N ALA A 87 -12.37 -1.36 6.44
CA ALA A 87 -11.06 -0.71 6.28
C ALA A 87 -10.35 -1.15 5.01
N ARG A 88 -10.52 -2.41 4.58
CA ARG A 88 -9.95 -2.91 3.32
C ARG A 88 -10.61 -2.29 2.10
N GLU A 89 -11.92 -2.10 2.14
CA GLU A 89 -12.69 -1.47 1.06
C GLU A 89 -12.34 0.01 0.93
N GLN A 90 -12.29 0.75 2.05
CA GLN A 90 -11.84 2.15 2.08
C GLN A 90 -10.43 2.28 1.50
N ARG A 91 -9.49 1.44 1.95
CA ARG A 91 -8.12 1.43 1.41
C ARG A 91 -8.09 1.09 -0.07
N ALA A 92 -8.93 0.17 -0.55
CA ALA A 92 -8.99 -0.16 -1.97
C ALA A 92 -9.47 1.05 -2.81
N GLN A 93 -10.43 1.81 -2.31
CA GLN A 93 -10.89 3.05 -2.95
C GLN A 93 -9.80 4.13 -2.95
N GLU A 94 -9.04 4.28 -1.87
CA GLU A 94 -7.91 5.20 -1.80
C GLU A 94 -6.77 4.83 -2.75
N VAL A 95 -6.39 3.55 -2.79
CA VAL A 95 -5.31 3.08 -3.68
C VAL A 95 -5.66 3.32 -5.14
N LYS A 96 -6.92 3.09 -5.55
CA LYS A 96 -7.38 3.40 -6.92
C LYS A 96 -7.12 4.86 -7.31
N LYS A 97 -7.25 5.81 -6.38
CA LYS A 97 -6.94 7.24 -6.63
C LYS A 97 -5.44 7.47 -6.86
N VAL A 98 -4.58 6.71 -6.18
CA VAL A 98 -3.12 6.84 -6.27
C VAL A 98 -2.53 6.20 -7.53
N THR A 99 -3.14 5.13 -8.05
CA THR A 99 -2.64 4.41 -9.23
C THR A 99 -2.73 5.24 -10.52
N ALA A 100 -3.57 6.28 -10.56
CA ALA A 100 -3.71 7.20 -11.68
C ALA A 100 -2.55 8.21 -11.85
N LYS A 101 -1.34 7.89 -11.35
CA LYS A 101 -0.17 8.76 -11.45
C LYS A 101 0.58 8.53 -12.76
N LYS A 102 1.11 9.62 -13.34
CA LYS A 102 1.90 9.59 -14.57
C LYS A 102 3.16 8.74 -14.40
N VAL A 103 3.35 7.76 -15.29
CA VAL A 103 4.53 6.89 -15.31
C VAL A 103 5.76 7.67 -15.79
N LYS A 104 6.92 7.42 -15.18
CA LYS A 104 8.19 8.09 -15.49
C LYS A 104 8.73 7.81 -16.91
N GLY A 105 8.31 6.69 -17.52
CA GLY A 105 8.88 6.14 -18.75
C GLY A 105 10.26 5.50 -18.57
N HIS A 106 10.76 4.82 -19.59
CA HIS A 106 12.14 4.33 -19.63
C HIS A 106 13.12 5.48 -19.97
N ILE A 107 14.42 5.29 -19.68
CA ILE A 107 15.43 6.32 -19.98
C ILE A 107 15.47 6.64 -21.48
N TRP A 108 15.35 5.63 -22.34
CA TRP A 108 15.40 5.80 -23.79
C TRP A 108 14.18 6.56 -24.32
N GLU A 109 12.98 6.34 -23.77
CA GLU A 109 11.75 7.06 -24.14
C GLU A 109 11.89 8.55 -23.82
N ARG A 110 12.37 8.87 -22.62
CA ARG A 110 12.58 10.25 -22.18
C ARG A 110 13.61 10.99 -23.03
N GLN A 111 14.66 10.29 -23.45
CA GLN A 111 15.75 10.88 -24.25
C GLN A 111 15.50 10.79 -25.76
N LEU A 112 14.47 10.09 -26.22
CA LEU A 112 14.27 9.77 -27.64
C LEU A 112 14.23 11.04 -28.49
N MET A 113 13.40 12.00 -28.10
CA MET A 113 13.25 13.27 -28.81
C MET A 113 14.57 14.04 -28.91
N GLN A 114 15.32 14.13 -27.79
CA GLN A 114 16.61 14.79 -27.76
C GLN A 114 17.65 14.09 -28.66
N LYS A 115 17.67 12.75 -28.64
CA LYS A 115 18.57 11.95 -29.48
C LYS A 115 18.22 12.08 -30.96
N VAL A 116 16.94 12.10 -31.31
CA VAL A 116 16.47 12.28 -32.69
C VAL A 116 16.84 13.67 -33.20
N GLU A 117 16.59 14.72 -32.41
CA GLU A 117 16.92 16.10 -32.77
C GLU A 117 18.43 16.28 -32.96
N LYS A 118 19.25 15.72 -32.05
CA LYS A 118 20.71 15.74 -32.18
C LYS A 118 21.19 15.07 -33.49
N ARG A 119 20.58 13.96 -33.91
CA ARG A 119 20.89 13.31 -35.19
C ARG A 119 20.49 14.19 -36.37
N LYS A 120 19.30 14.79 -36.34
CA LYS A 120 18.82 15.70 -37.39
C LYS A 120 19.76 16.88 -37.59
N GLN A 121 20.15 17.54 -36.50
CA GLN A 121 21.09 18.68 -36.55
C GLN A 121 22.47 18.27 -37.07
N ALA A 122 22.97 17.10 -36.67
CA ALA A 122 24.24 16.58 -37.19
C ALA A 122 24.17 16.35 -38.71
N MET A 123 23.06 15.80 -39.23
CA MET A 123 22.86 15.59 -40.66
C MET A 123 22.74 16.89 -41.44
N LEU A 124 22.05 17.91 -40.91
CA LEU A 124 21.97 19.23 -41.54
C LEU A 124 23.33 19.92 -41.63
N ASN A 125 24.17 19.76 -40.60
CA ASN A 125 25.51 20.37 -40.56
C ASN A 125 26.57 19.56 -41.33
N MET A 126 26.26 18.31 -41.70
CA MET A 126 27.21 17.38 -42.32
C MET A 126 27.78 17.89 -43.66
N PRO A 127 26.99 18.44 -44.61
CA PRO A 127 27.54 18.96 -45.87
C PRO A 127 28.57 20.08 -45.67
N LYS A 128 28.30 21.01 -44.74
CA LYS A 128 29.21 22.10 -44.39
C LYS A 128 30.51 21.54 -43.80
N MET A 129 30.39 20.61 -42.86
CA MET A 129 31.53 19.96 -42.22
C MET A 129 32.41 19.22 -43.23
N ILE A 130 31.81 18.49 -44.18
CA ILE A 130 32.54 17.80 -45.25
C ILE A 130 33.27 18.81 -46.14
N LYS A 131 32.63 19.91 -46.52
CA LYS A 131 33.26 20.97 -47.34
C LYS A 131 34.49 21.54 -46.64
N GLU A 132 34.36 21.88 -45.35
CA GLU A 132 35.49 22.39 -44.56
C GLU A 132 36.61 21.37 -44.40
N TRP A 133 36.28 20.09 -44.18
CA TRP A 133 37.25 19.01 -44.06
C TRP A 133 38.04 18.80 -45.36
N LYS A 134 37.36 18.83 -46.52
CA LYS A 134 38.00 18.74 -47.84
C LYS A 134 38.92 19.94 -48.09
N LEU A 135 38.46 21.17 -47.81
CA LEU A 135 39.24 22.39 -47.99
C LEU A 135 40.50 22.43 -47.11
N LYS A 136 40.43 21.90 -45.89
CA LYS A 136 41.58 21.79 -44.96
C LYS A 136 42.54 20.63 -45.26
N GLY A 137 42.38 19.95 -46.40
CA GLY A 137 43.32 18.95 -46.88
C GLY A 137 43.13 17.56 -46.25
N HIS A 138 41.89 17.07 -46.19
CA HIS A 138 41.57 15.68 -45.82
C HIS A 138 42.17 15.24 -44.47
N GLY A 139 42.10 16.11 -43.47
CA GLY A 139 42.56 15.81 -42.10
C GLY A 139 43.93 16.38 -41.73
N ARG A 140 44.77 16.82 -42.67
CA ARG A 140 46.10 17.39 -42.36
C ARG A 140 46.03 18.67 -41.50
N GLY A 141 45.05 19.54 -41.77
CA GLY A 141 44.78 20.75 -40.98
C GLY A 141 43.60 20.63 -40.00
N TRP A 142 43.06 19.43 -39.79
CA TRP A 142 41.86 19.22 -38.97
C TRP A 142 42.23 19.00 -37.50
N LYS A 143 41.80 19.92 -36.64
CA LYS A 143 42.01 19.84 -35.17
C LYS A 143 40.74 19.53 -34.38
N ALA A 144 39.56 19.55 -35.03
CA ALA A 144 38.27 19.35 -34.38
C ALA A 144 37.86 17.86 -34.38
N TRP A 145 38.72 16.99 -33.85
CA TRP A 145 38.41 15.58 -33.70
C TRP A 145 37.37 15.38 -32.58
N PRO A 146 36.45 14.41 -32.72
CA PRO A 146 35.61 13.99 -31.60
C PRO A 146 36.48 13.61 -30.40
N LYS A 147 36.02 13.97 -29.20
CA LYS A 147 36.64 13.55 -27.95
C LYS A 147 36.15 12.16 -27.55
#